data_AF-A0A9D8XPC5-F1
#
_entry.id   AF-A0A9D8XPC5-F1
#
_cell.length_a   1.000
_cell.length_b   1.000
_cell.length_c   1.000
_cell.angle_alpha   90.00
_cell.angle_beta   90.00
_cell.angle_gamma   90.00
#
_symmetry.space_group_name_H-M   'P 1'
#
loop_
_entity.id
_entity.type
_entity.pdbx_description
1 polymer ?
#
loop_
_entity_poly.entity_id
_entity_poly.type
_entity_poly.pdbx_seq_one_letter_code
_entity_poly.pdbx_strand_id
1 'polypeptide(L)'
;MYRIQITRHDELLRAAQAQYRSTMTEQTSMGEIYDRNGNRLVSNKFVKTIIFDPSIVPSADDREKIAHLLSHLMPELDYKELLRKMNSDVLSGKKVQYVVLARDVDFEKATEIEKNIIGMHMRGLTFKRVNRRFYPKGRMLANVLGISYISNEETTGVSGLEGTFKKELKGEDGKISYYQGGDGSIIRGTVNKHISGQSGKNVYLTINEPIQAILEE
;
A
#
# COMPACT_ATOMS: atom_id res chain seq x y z
N MET A 1 35.53 24.12 -24.65
CA MET A 1 34.66 23.46 -23.64
C MET A 1 34.33 24.38 -22.45
N TYR A 2 33.97 25.65 -22.66
CA TYR A 2 33.76 26.61 -21.55
C TYR A 2 32.37 27.31 -21.58
N ARG A 3 31.41 26.77 -22.36
CA ARG A 3 30.12 27.46 -22.63
C ARG A 3 28.87 26.70 -22.20
N ILE A 4 28.99 25.49 -21.67
CA ILE A 4 27.85 24.64 -21.28
C ILE A 4 27.69 24.55 -19.75
N GLN A 5 28.73 24.88 -18.98
CA GLN A 5 28.77 24.63 -17.54
C GLN A 5 28.32 25.82 -16.67
N ILE A 6 28.29 27.05 -17.21
CA ILE A 6 28.04 28.27 -16.41
C ILE A 6 26.67 28.89 -16.70
N THR A 7 26.19 28.90 -17.95
CA THR A 7 24.87 29.50 -18.29
C THR A 7 23.68 28.62 -17.92
N ARG A 8 23.90 27.33 -17.69
CA ARG A 8 22.88 26.35 -17.26
C ARG A 8 23.15 25.77 -15.89
N HIS A 9 24.03 26.36 -15.08
CA HIS A 9 24.38 25.83 -13.76
C HIS A 9 23.14 25.60 -12.89
N ASP A 10 22.27 26.61 -12.77
CA ASP A 10 21.03 26.51 -11.99
C ASP A 10 19.99 25.56 -12.60
N GLU A 11 20.04 25.33 -13.91
CA GLU A 11 19.16 24.39 -14.63
C GLU A 11 19.63 22.95 -14.39
N LEU A 12 20.94 22.70 -14.53
CA LEU A 12 21.59 21.41 -14.30
C LEU A 12 21.61 21.02 -12.82
N LEU A 13 21.79 21.98 -11.92
CA LEU A 13 21.72 21.75 -10.47
C LEU A 13 20.29 21.40 -10.06
N ARG A 14 19.27 22.07 -10.60
CA ARG A 14 17.86 21.72 -10.38
C ARG A 14 17.51 20.36 -10.98
N ALA A 15 17.99 20.05 -12.18
CA ALA A 15 17.80 18.73 -12.80
C ALA A 15 18.47 17.61 -11.96
N ALA A 16 19.69 17.84 -11.48
CA ALA A 16 20.40 16.92 -10.61
C ALA A 16 19.70 16.76 -9.25
N GLN A 17 19.27 17.86 -8.62
CA GLN A 17 18.50 17.81 -7.36
C GLN A 17 17.16 17.09 -7.54
N ALA A 18 16.46 17.30 -8.67
CA ALA A 18 15.25 16.56 -8.99
C ALA A 18 15.52 15.07 -9.19
N GLN A 19 16.69 14.70 -9.72
CA GLN A 19 17.09 13.31 -9.95
C GLN A 19 17.37 12.52 -8.66
N TYR A 20 17.86 13.19 -7.61
CA TYR A 20 18.12 12.56 -6.30
C TYR A 20 16.96 12.69 -5.30
N ARG A 21 15.92 13.46 -5.64
CA ARG A 21 14.77 13.72 -4.75
C ARG A 21 13.75 12.60 -4.88
N SER A 22 13.58 11.84 -3.81
CA SER A 22 12.55 10.82 -3.67
C SER A 22 11.41 11.32 -2.80
N THR A 23 10.19 10.83 -3.06
CA THR A 23 9.00 11.14 -2.25
C THR A 23 8.35 9.84 -1.81
N MET A 24 8.08 9.73 -0.52
CA MET A 24 7.29 8.65 0.08
C MET A 24 5.94 9.19 0.53
N THR A 25 4.89 8.45 0.21
CA THR A 25 3.54 8.74 0.68
C THR A 25 3.37 8.23 2.11
N GLU A 26 2.95 9.09 3.02
CA GLU A 26 2.57 8.74 4.39
C GLU A 26 1.06 8.45 4.39
N GLN A 27 0.71 7.17 4.31
CA GLN A 27 -0.69 6.74 4.24
C GLN A 27 -1.44 7.04 5.54
N THR A 28 -2.64 7.61 5.41
CA THR A 28 -3.54 7.88 6.55
C THR A 28 -4.69 6.88 6.62
N SER A 29 -5.45 6.96 7.72
CA SER A 29 -6.64 6.16 7.90
C SER A 29 -7.85 6.83 7.24
N MET A 30 -8.69 6.03 6.59
CA MET A 30 -10.02 6.50 6.18
C MET A 30 -10.89 6.79 7.41
N GLY A 31 -11.86 7.68 7.26
CA GLY A 31 -12.84 7.96 8.31
C GLY A 31 -13.69 6.72 8.62
N GLU A 32 -14.03 6.53 9.89
CA GLU A 32 -14.88 5.42 10.35
C GLU A 32 -16.37 5.81 10.34
N ILE A 33 -17.25 4.80 10.32
CA ILE A 33 -18.70 5.02 10.33
C ILE A 33 -19.29 4.48 11.62
N TYR A 34 -20.10 5.29 12.29
CA TYR A 34 -20.69 5.02 13.59
C TYR A 34 -22.21 5.15 13.56
N ASP A 35 -22.88 4.42 14.43
CA ASP A 35 -24.31 4.64 14.72
C ASP A 35 -24.51 5.88 15.60
N ARG A 36 -25.77 6.20 15.91
CA ARG A 36 -26.13 7.38 16.74
C ARG A 36 -25.59 7.34 18.17
N ASN A 37 -25.25 6.16 18.68
CA ASN A 37 -24.78 5.93 20.04
C ASN A 37 -23.25 5.75 20.09
N GLY A 38 -22.55 5.87 18.96
CA GLY A 38 -21.10 5.66 18.86
C GLY A 38 -20.68 4.19 18.67
N ASN A 39 -21.61 3.28 18.37
CA ASN A 39 -21.27 1.92 17.99
C ASN A 39 -20.63 1.93 16.61
N ARG A 40 -19.46 1.31 16.49
CA ARG A 40 -18.71 1.27 15.23
C ARG A 40 -19.33 0.30 14.24
N LEU A 41 -19.73 0.83 13.09
CA LEU A 41 -20.35 0.09 11.98
C LEU A 41 -19.33 -0.27 10.91
N VAL A 42 -18.40 0.65 10.62
CA VAL A 42 -17.32 0.45 9.65
C VAL A 42 -16.02 0.98 10.21
N SER A 43 -14.98 0.18 10.07
CA SER A 43 -13.63 0.49 10.54
C SER A 43 -12.59 0.13 9.48
N ASN A 44 -11.33 0.26 9.85
CA ASN A 44 -10.19 0.06 8.96
C ASN A 44 -9.25 -1.00 9.53
N LYS A 45 -8.70 -1.84 8.65
CA LYS A 45 -7.60 -2.75 8.97
C LYS A 45 -6.46 -2.50 7.99
N PHE A 46 -5.25 -2.32 8.52
CA PHE A 46 -4.07 -2.31 7.68
C PHE A 46 -3.71 -3.73 7.26
N VAL A 47 -3.46 -3.89 5.97
CA VAL A 47 -2.91 -5.11 5.37
C VAL A 47 -1.72 -4.72 4.50
N LYS A 48 -0.89 -5.69 4.11
CA LYS A 48 0.15 -5.46 3.11
C LYS A 48 -0.04 -6.38 1.91
N THR A 49 0.27 -5.84 0.74
CA THR A 49 0.39 -6.57 -0.51
C THR A 49 1.86 -6.78 -0.82
N ILE A 50 2.23 -8.04 -1.07
CA ILE A 50 3.58 -8.44 -1.43
C ILE A 50 3.71 -8.39 -2.94
N ILE A 51 4.60 -7.52 -3.41
CA ILE A 51 4.83 -7.25 -4.82
C ILE A 51 6.28 -7.62 -5.15
N PHE A 52 6.48 -8.28 -6.28
CA PHE A 52 7.78 -8.67 -6.80
C PHE A 52 8.13 -7.87 -8.06
N ASP A 53 9.35 -7.35 -8.10
CA ASP A 53 9.90 -6.67 -9.28
C ASP A 53 10.93 -7.59 -9.97
N PRO A 54 10.58 -8.17 -11.14
CA PRO A 54 11.47 -9.07 -11.86
C PRO A 54 12.71 -8.36 -12.44
N SER A 55 12.70 -7.03 -12.57
CA SER A 55 13.84 -6.26 -13.09
C SER A 55 14.99 -6.15 -12.08
N ILE A 56 14.67 -6.26 -10.79
CA ILE A 56 15.65 -6.20 -9.69
C ILE A 56 16.27 -7.59 -9.44
N VAL A 57 15.53 -8.67 -9.72
CA VAL A 57 15.96 -10.06 -9.51
C VAL A 57 15.90 -10.85 -10.82
N PRO A 58 16.95 -10.74 -11.67
CA PRO A 58 17.02 -11.47 -12.93
C PRO A 58 17.43 -12.94 -12.76
N SER A 59 18.15 -13.28 -11.67
CA SER A 59 18.64 -14.63 -11.41
C SER A 59 17.49 -15.59 -11.06
N ALA A 60 17.44 -16.75 -11.73
CA ALA A 60 16.46 -17.80 -11.43
C ALA A 60 16.66 -18.37 -10.02
N ASP A 61 17.91 -18.61 -9.61
CA ASP A 61 18.26 -19.15 -8.29
C ASP A 61 17.76 -18.24 -7.16
N ASP A 62 17.84 -16.91 -7.33
CA ASP A 62 17.37 -15.97 -6.32
C ASP A 62 15.84 -15.93 -6.25
N ARG A 63 15.14 -16.15 -7.37
CA ARG A 63 13.68 -16.30 -7.39
C ARG A 63 13.24 -17.58 -6.68
N GLU A 64 13.96 -18.67 -6.86
CA GLU A 64 13.70 -19.92 -6.15
C GLU A 64 13.87 -19.75 -4.64
N LYS A 65 14.95 -19.08 -4.20
CA LYS A 65 15.15 -18.75 -2.77
C LYS A 65 13.99 -17.92 -2.21
N ILE A 66 13.57 -16.89 -2.94
CA ILE A 66 12.44 -16.04 -2.52
C ILE A 66 11.14 -16.85 -2.44
N ALA A 67 10.86 -17.67 -3.45
CA ALA A 67 9.67 -18.53 -3.46
C ALA A 67 9.67 -19.55 -2.31
N HIS A 68 10.82 -20.16 -2.00
CA HIS A 68 10.98 -21.04 -0.86
C HIS A 68 10.76 -20.33 0.47
N LEU A 69 11.35 -19.14 0.64
CA LEU A 69 11.16 -18.36 1.87
C LEU A 69 9.70 -17.96 2.07
N LEU A 70 9.05 -17.43 1.02
CA LEU A 70 7.66 -16.99 1.11
C LEU A 70 6.70 -18.16 1.37
N SER A 71 6.87 -19.31 0.70
CA SER A 71 6.05 -20.49 0.97
C SER A 71 6.29 -21.08 2.36
N HIS A 72 7.50 -20.95 2.93
CA HIS A 72 7.76 -21.37 4.30
C HIS A 72 7.11 -20.45 5.33
N LEU A 73 7.21 -19.12 5.15
CA LEU A 73 6.64 -18.12 6.07
C LEU A 73 5.12 -17.95 5.89
N MET A 74 4.61 -18.31 4.71
CA MET A 74 3.20 -18.28 4.35
C MET A 74 2.81 -19.62 3.72
N PRO A 75 2.53 -20.66 4.53
CA PRO A 75 2.17 -22.00 4.03
C PRO A 75 0.93 -22.02 3.12
N GLU A 76 0.10 -20.97 3.18
CA GLU A 76 -1.02 -20.76 2.27
C GLU A 76 -0.61 -20.43 0.82
N LEU A 77 0.66 -20.07 0.58
CA LEU A 77 1.19 -19.78 -0.74
C LEU A 77 1.95 -20.98 -1.30
N ASP A 78 1.47 -21.51 -2.43
CA ASP A 78 2.14 -22.60 -3.12
C ASP A 78 3.45 -22.14 -3.78
N TYR A 79 4.53 -22.86 -3.51
CA TYR A 79 5.85 -22.59 -4.06
C TYR A 79 5.85 -22.58 -5.59
N LYS A 80 5.20 -23.56 -6.23
CA LYS A 80 5.20 -23.68 -7.70
C LYS A 80 4.42 -22.53 -8.32
N GLU A 81 3.32 -22.12 -7.70
CA GLU A 81 2.54 -20.96 -8.14
C GLU A 81 3.32 -19.65 -8.00
N LEU A 82 4.03 -19.44 -6.88
CA LEU A 82 4.90 -18.28 -6.67
C LEU A 82 5.99 -18.20 -7.75
N LEU A 83 6.71 -19.31 -7.97
CA LEU A 83 7.78 -19.38 -8.97
C LEU A 83 7.22 -19.16 -10.38
N ARG A 84 6.06 -19.72 -10.69
CA ARG A 84 5.36 -19.49 -11.97
C ARG A 84 5.00 -18.01 -12.13
N LYS A 85 4.46 -17.33 -11.11
CA LYS A 85 4.16 -15.89 -11.15
C LYS A 85 5.41 -15.05 -11.35
N MET A 86 6.51 -15.37 -10.67
CA MET A 86 7.78 -14.65 -10.82
C MET A 86 8.41 -14.86 -12.20
N ASN A 87 8.17 -16.01 -12.84
CA ASN A 87 8.76 -16.39 -14.12
C ASN A 87 7.88 -16.15 -15.35
N SER A 88 6.54 -16.10 -15.20
CA SER A 88 5.58 -16.01 -16.32
C SER A 88 5.79 -14.79 -17.21
N ASP A 89 6.34 -13.72 -16.62
CA ASP A 89 6.37 -12.42 -17.28
C ASP A 89 7.75 -12.11 -17.89
N VAL A 90 8.79 -12.86 -17.51
CA VAL A 90 10.08 -12.86 -18.24
C VAL A 90 9.95 -13.55 -19.59
N LEU A 91 9.11 -14.59 -19.67
CA LEU A 91 8.93 -15.40 -20.88
C LEU A 91 8.10 -14.70 -21.97
N SER A 92 7.27 -13.71 -21.61
CA SER A 92 6.28 -13.11 -22.52
C SER A 92 6.79 -11.86 -23.27
N GLY A 93 8.06 -11.49 -23.13
CA GLY A 93 8.68 -10.34 -23.84
C GLY A 93 8.12 -8.95 -23.50
N LYS A 94 7.07 -8.86 -22.67
CA LYS A 94 6.52 -7.62 -22.13
C LYS A 94 7.22 -7.32 -20.80
N LYS A 95 7.85 -6.14 -20.70
CA LYS A 95 8.37 -5.62 -19.42
C LYS A 95 7.20 -5.36 -18.47
N VAL A 96 6.80 -6.36 -17.70
CA VAL A 96 5.91 -6.18 -16.55
C VAL A 96 6.74 -5.51 -15.45
N GLN A 97 6.28 -4.35 -14.99
CA GLN A 97 7.02 -3.54 -14.00
C GLN A 97 6.87 -4.11 -12.57
N TYR A 98 5.85 -4.91 -12.29
CA TYR A 98 5.63 -5.50 -10.98
C TYR A 98 4.61 -6.66 -11.01
N VAL A 99 4.83 -7.70 -10.21
CA VAL A 99 4.01 -8.91 -10.07
C VAL A 99 3.46 -8.99 -8.66
N VAL A 100 2.15 -9.15 -8.49
CA VAL A 100 1.56 -9.33 -7.15
C VAL A 100 1.63 -10.80 -6.74
N LEU A 101 2.35 -11.08 -5.66
CA LEU A 101 2.52 -12.45 -5.13
C LEU A 101 1.41 -12.82 -4.16
N ALA A 102 1.11 -11.93 -3.22
CA ALA A 102 0.09 -12.12 -2.19
C ALA A 102 -0.58 -10.79 -1.85
N ARG A 103 -1.91 -10.82 -1.68
CA ARG A 103 -2.70 -9.69 -1.21
C ARG A 103 -3.17 -9.98 0.21
N ASP A 104 -3.53 -8.92 0.93
CA ASP A 104 -4.25 -9.02 2.20
C ASP A 104 -3.51 -9.75 3.31
N VAL A 105 -2.18 -9.70 3.24
CA VAL A 105 -1.34 -10.26 4.29
C VAL A 105 -1.51 -9.40 5.53
N ASP A 106 -1.73 -10.06 6.67
CA ASP A 106 -1.84 -9.37 7.95
C ASP A 106 -0.63 -8.46 8.19
N PHE A 107 -0.88 -7.25 8.69
CA PHE A 107 0.15 -6.22 8.78
C PHE A 107 1.33 -6.64 9.64
N GLU A 108 1.10 -7.35 10.74
CA GLU A 108 2.16 -7.79 11.66
C GLU A 108 3.00 -8.88 11.01
N LYS A 109 2.34 -9.93 10.48
CA LYS A 109 2.99 -11.03 9.74
C LYS A 109 3.81 -10.50 8.57
N ALA A 110 3.24 -9.61 7.76
CA ALA A 110 3.93 -9.02 6.61
C ALA A 110 5.15 -8.17 7.02
N THR A 111 5.05 -7.46 8.15
CA THR A 111 6.18 -6.67 8.69
C THR A 111 7.30 -7.55 9.21
N GLU A 112 6.98 -8.69 9.81
CA GLU A 112 7.98 -9.69 10.20
C GLU A 112 8.69 -10.28 8.98
N ILE A 113 7.93 -10.69 7.96
CA ILE A 113 8.48 -11.21 6.70
C ILE A 113 9.40 -10.18 6.04
N GLU A 114 8.96 -8.92 5.96
CA GLU A 114 9.75 -7.80 5.41
C GLU A 114 11.09 -7.63 6.14
N LYS A 115 11.10 -7.68 7.48
CA LYS A 115 12.34 -7.61 8.27
C LYS A 115 13.29 -8.78 7.97
N ASN A 116 12.78 -9.99 7.85
CA ASN A 116 13.57 -11.18 7.54
C ASN A 116 14.23 -11.08 6.15
N ILE A 117 13.48 -10.61 5.14
CA ILE A 117 13.98 -10.40 3.76
C ILE A 117 15.10 -9.37 3.73
N ILE A 118 14.93 -8.25 4.45
CA ILE A 118 15.95 -7.20 4.57
C ILE A 118 17.21 -7.76 5.24
N GLY A 119 17.05 -8.52 6.33
CA GLY A 119 18.16 -9.16 7.06
C GLY A 119 18.93 -10.19 6.22
N MET A 120 18.27 -10.83 5.25
CA MET A 120 18.90 -11.78 4.31
C MET A 120 19.42 -11.12 3.03
N HIS A 121 19.38 -9.78 2.94
CA HIS A 121 19.79 -9.01 1.75
C HIS A 121 19.08 -9.41 0.45
N MET A 122 17.86 -9.96 0.55
CA MET A 122 17.05 -10.28 -0.62
C MET A 122 16.38 -9.01 -1.14
N ARG A 123 16.50 -8.76 -2.44
CA ARG A 123 15.95 -7.57 -3.10
C ARG A 123 14.77 -7.95 -4.00
N GLY A 124 14.07 -6.93 -4.52
CA GLY A 124 12.99 -7.12 -5.50
C GLY A 124 11.63 -7.45 -4.89
N LEU A 125 11.48 -7.42 -3.57
CA LEU A 125 10.18 -7.49 -2.91
C LEU A 125 9.81 -6.12 -2.33
N THR A 126 8.58 -5.69 -2.60
CA THR A 126 7.98 -4.49 -2.05
C THR A 126 6.74 -4.86 -1.26
N PHE A 127 6.66 -4.40 -0.01
CA PHE A 127 5.52 -4.61 0.86
C PHE A 127 4.67 -3.34 0.89
N LYS A 128 3.67 -3.25 -0.01
CA LYS A 128 2.80 -2.08 -0.08
C LYS A 128 1.73 -2.17 1.00
N ARG A 129 1.72 -1.23 1.94
CA ARG A 129 0.64 -1.07 2.91
C ARG A 129 -0.64 -0.64 2.20
N VAL A 130 -1.76 -1.23 2.60
CA VAL A 130 -3.10 -0.94 2.07
C VAL A 130 -4.06 -0.82 3.24
N ASN A 131 -4.94 0.18 3.16
CA ASN A 131 -5.99 0.35 4.14
C ASN A 131 -7.24 -0.37 3.67
N ARG A 132 -7.71 -1.41 4.37
CA ARG A 132 -8.89 -2.20 3.98
C ARG A 132 -10.06 -1.90 4.92
N ARG A 133 -11.28 -1.80 4.38
CA ARG A 133 -12.49 -1.68 5.20
C ARG A 133 -12.82 -2.98 5.93
N PHE A 134 -13.20 -2.85 7.20
CA PHE A 134 -13.68 -3.93 8.04
C PHE A 134 -15.09 -3.60 8.54
N TYR A 135 -16.03 -4.51 8.24
CA TYR A 135 -17.46 -4.42 8.56
C TYR A 135 -17.79 -5.41 9.69
N PRO A 136 -17.60 -5.05 10.97
CA PRO A 136 -17.76 -5.96 12.11
C PRO A 136 -19.16 -6.56 12.25
N LYS A 137 -20.18 -5.93 11.68
CA LYS A 137 -21.59 -6.35 11.75
C LYS A 137 -22.03 -7.20 10.55
N GLY A 138 -21.09 -7.54 9.66
CA GLY A 138 -21.32 -8.46 8.54
C GLY A 138 -22.39 -7.93 7.58
N ARG A 139 -23.54 -8.61 7.53
CA ARG A 139 -24.63 -8.32 6.59
C ARG A 139 -25.52 -7.17 7.04
N MET A 140 -25.51 -6.85 8.33
CA MET A 140 -26.37 -5.81 8.88
C MET A 140 -26.05 -4.45 8.24
N LEU A 141 -27.06 -3.73 7.76
CA LEU A 141 -26.90 -2.47 7.03
C LEU A 141 -26.03 -2.56 5.76
N ALA A 142 -25.75 -3.74 5.20
CA ALA A 142 -24.82 -3.87 4.07
C ALA A 142 -25.20 -2.99 2.86
N ASN A 143 -26.50 -2.87 2.55
CA ASN A 143 -26.98 -2.01 1.47
C ASN A 143 -26.83 -0.52 1.78
N VAL A 144 -26.98 -0.13 3.04
CA VAL A 144 -26.88 1.27 3.50
C VAL A 144 -25.42 1.69 3.59
N LEU A 145 -24.59 0.91 4.28
CA LEU A 145 -23.15 1.16 4.41
C LEU A 145 -22.47 1.11 3.02
N GLY A 146 -22.89 0.17 2.18
CA GLY A 146 -22.30 -0.09 0.88
C GLY A 146 -20.97 -0.83 0.99
N ILE A 147 -20.25 -0.91 -0.12
CA ILE A 147 -18.99 -1.63 -0.22
C ILE A 147 -17.86 -0.72 -0.71
N SER A 148 -16.63 -1.12 -0.37
CA SER A 148 -15.41 -0.57 -0.92
C SER A 148 -14.69 -1.59 -1.78
N TYR A 149 -13.92 -1.10 -2.74
CA TYR A 149 -13.10 -1.89 -3.64
C TYR A 149 -11.65 -1.44 -3.55
N ILE A 150 -10.72 -2.39 -3.58
CA ILE A 150 -9.29 -2.12 -3.65
C ILE A 150 -8.86 -2.20 -5.11
N SER A 151 -8.41 -1.07 -5.66
CA SER A 151 -7.83 -0.97 -7.00
C SER A 151 -6.46 -0.33 -6.89
N ASN A 152 -5.46 -0.91 -7.55
CA ASN A 152 -4.07 -0.42 -7.52
C ASN A 152 -3.53 -0.22 -6.08
N GLU A 153 -3.98 -1.08 -5.16
CA GLU A 153 -3.63 -1.03 -3.73
C GLU A 153 -4.09 0.27 -3.02
N GLU A 154 -5.15 0.90 -3.54
CA GLU A 154 -5.92 1.97 -2.91
C GLU A 154 -7.37 1.52 -2.68
N THR A 155 -7.91 1.81 -1.51
CA THR A 155 -9.32 1.55 -1.19
C THR A 155 -10.19 2.70 -1.63
N THR A 156 -11.31 2.36 -2.26
CA THR A 156 -12.31 3.32 -2.75
C THR A 156 -13.70 2.79 -2.45
N GLY A 157 -14.53 3.58 -1.76
CA GLY A 157 -15.96 3.32 -1.64
C GLY A 157 -16.65 3.40 -3.00
N VAL A 158 -17.53 2.44 -3.30
CA VAL A 158 -18.20 2.33 -4.61
C VAL A 158 -19.73 2.40 -4.53
N SER A 159 -20.32 2.14 -3.37
CA SER A 159 -21.78 2.16 -3.18
C SER A 159 -22.15 2.57 -1.75
N GLY A 160 -23.45 2.79 -1.51
CA GLY A 160 -23.98 3.18 -0.21
C GLY A 160 -23.27 4.42 0.36
N LEU A 161 -23.17 4.47 1.69
CA LEU A 161 -22.47 5.54 2.40
C LEU A 161 -20.98 5.63 2.05
N GLU A 162 -20.31 4.51 1.79
CA GLU A 162 -18.91 4.49 1.36
C GLU A 162 -18.70 5.23 0.04
N GLY A 163 -19.62 5.08 -0.90
CA GLY A 163 -19.61 5.81 -2.17
C GLY A 163 -20.06 7.26 -2.02
N THR A 164 -21.16 7.50 -1.27
CA THR A 164 -21.73 8.85 -1.07
C THR A 164 -20.77 9.78 -0.33
N PHE A 165 -20.14 9.30 0.74
CA PHE A 165 -19.20 10.07 1.57
C PHE A 165 -17.74 9.78 1.21
N LYS A 166 -17.46 9.27 0.01
CA LYS A 166 -16.12 8.88 -0.42
C LYS A 166 -15.08 9.99 -0.20
N LYS A 167 -15.45 11.24 -0.48
CA LYS A 167 -14.54 12.40 -0.36
C LYS A 167 -14.20 12.69 1.10
N GLU A 168 -15.20 12.66 1.98
CA GLU A 168 -15.06 12.89 3.40
C GLU A 168 -14.29 11.74 4.07
N LEU A 169 -14.57 10.50 3.67
CA LEU A 169 -13.98 9.29 4.23
C LEU A 169 -12.54 9.04 3.77
N LYS A 170 -12.13 9.47 2.57
CA LYS A 170 -10.77 9.16 2.04
C LYS A 170 -9.65 9.79 2.86
N GLY A 171 -9.85 11.00 3.39
CA GLY A 171 -8.77 11.79 3.98
C GLY A 171 -7.75 12.25 2.93
N GLU A 172 -6.61 12.75 3.40
CA GLU A 172 -5.51 13.22 2.56
C GLU A 172 -4.20 12.58 3.04
N ASP A 173 -3.54 11.81 2.16
CA ASP A 173 -2.25 11.22 2.49
C ASP A 173 -1.16 12.29 2.62
N GLY A 174 -0.24 12.06 3.56
CA GLY A 174 0.93 12.89 3.74
C GLY A 174 2.01 12.59 2.70
N LYS A 175 3.02 13.46 2.64
CA LYS A 175 4.18 13.31 1.76
C LYS A 175 5.47 13.66 2.50
N ILE A 176 6.44 12.77 2.40
CA ILE A 176 7.79 12.98 2.92
C ILE A 176 8.74 13.02 1.72
N SER A 177 9.36 14.17 1.46
CA SER A 177 10.42 14.33 0.46
C SER A 177 11.80 14.21 1.11
N TYR A 178 12.65 13.34 0.57
CA TYR A 178 14.03 13.13 1.02
C TYR A 178 15.00 12.98 -0.17
N TYR A 179 16.31 13.14 0.07
CA TYR A 179 17.33 12.75 -0.90
C TYR A 179 17.76 11.30 -0.69
N GLN A 180 17.93 10.58 -1.78
CA GLN A 180 18.33 9.17 -1.78
C GLN A 180 19.78 9.03 -2.27
N GLY A 181 20.59 8.25 -1.57
CA GLY A 181 21.96 7.92 -1.98
C GLY A 181 21.97 7.01 -3.21
N GLY A 182 23.13 6.86 -3.86
CA GLY A 182 23.28 5.97 -5.03
C GLY A 182 23.00 4.48 -4.75
N ASP A 183 22.97 4.10 -3.47
CA ASP A 183 22.62 2.78 -2.96
C ASP A 183 21.13 2.61 -2.63
N GLY A 184 20.33 3.67 -2.80
CA GLY A 184 18.91 3.67 -2.47
C GLY A 184 18.60 4.01 -1.00
N SER A 185 19.59 4.30 -0.16
CA SER A 185 19.36 4.67 1.24
C SER A 185 18.86 6.11 1.37
N ILE A 186 18.05 6.39 2.39
CA ILE A 186 17.67 7.77 2.73
C ILE A 186 18.90 8.47 3.31
N ILE A 187 19.34 9.56 2.68
CA ILE A 187 20.44 10.36 3.21
C ILE A 187 19.93 11.08 4.47
N ARG A 188 20.48 10.73 5.63
CA ARG A 188 20.08 11.35 6.90
C ARG A 188 20.25 12.87 6.85
N GLY A 189 19.26 13.60 7.37
CA GLY A 189 19.26 15.08 7.36
C GLY A 189 18.75 15.72 6.07
N THR A 190 18.33 14.94 5.07
CA THR A 190 17.84 15.45 3.78
C THR A 190 16.33 15.47 3.63
N VAL A 191 15.59 15.27 4.73
CA VAL A 191 14.13 15.44 4.73
C VAL A 191 13.84 16.91 4.50
N ASN A 192 13.61 17.29 3.24
CA ASN A 192 13.47 18.69 2.85
C ASN A 192 12.04 19.20 3.06
N LYS A 193 11.05 18.29 3.04
CA LYS A 193 9.64 18.64 3.19
C LYS A 193 8.83 17.47 3.74
N HIS A 194 8.20 17.67 4.88
CA HIS A 194 7.19 16.76 5.43
C HIS A 194 5.84 17.48 5.43
N ILE A 195 4.89 16.94 4.69
CA ILE A 195 3.48 17.32 4.75
C ILE A 195 2.79 16.17 5.47
N SER A 196 2.35 16.40 6.70
CA SER A 196 1.58 15.40 7.44
C SER A 196 0.25 15.13 6.76
N GLY A 197 -0.13 13.87 6.71
CA GLY A 197 -1.44 13.48 6.20
C GLY A 197 -2.55 13.80 7.21
N GLN A 198 -3.78 13.89 6.71
CA GLN A 198 -4.99 14.02 7.51
C GLN A 198 -5.87 12.78 7.31
N SER A 199 -6.34 12.18 8.40
CA SER A 199 -7.27 11.07 8.31
C SER A 199 -8.63 11.55 7.78
N GLY A 200 -9.38 10.63 7.17
CA GLY A 200 -10.75 10.91 6.74
C GLY A 200 -11.66 11.27 7.90
N LYS A 201 -12.74 12.00 7.60
CA LYS A 201 -13.74 12.40 8.58
C LYS A 201 -14.62 11.21 8.95
N ASN A 202 -14.88 11.04 10.24
CA ASN A 202 -15.84 10.06 10.70
C ASN A 202 -17.27 10.48 10.36
N VAL A 203 -18.12 9.50 10.05
CA VAL A 203 -19.54 9.70 9.74
C VAL A 203 -20.37 9.09 10.87
N TYR A 204 -21.27 9.88 11.43
CA TYR A 204 -22.23 9.44 12.45
C TYR A 204 -23.62 9.36 11.83
N LEU A 205 -24.25 8.19 11.93
CA LEU A 205 -25.58 7.94 11.40
C LEU A 205 -26.64 8.24 12.46
N THR A 206 -27.88 8.44 12.00
CA THR A 206 -29.06 8.55 12.87
C THR A 206 -29.61 7.17 13.29
N ILE A 207 -29.09 6.10 12.68
CA ILE A 207 -29.47 4.71 12.94
C ILE A 207 -29.04 4.29 14.34
N ASN A 208 -29.87 3.47 14.99
CA ASN A 208 -29.54 2.78 16.25
C ASN A 208 -29.21 1.32 15.92
N GLU A 209 -27.96 0.90 16.16
CA GLU A 209 -27.49 -0.43 15.78
C GLU A 209 -28.26 -1.57 16.45
N PRO A 210 -28.46 -1.58 17.78
CA PRO A 210 -29.29 -2.60 18.43
C PRO A 210 -30.71 -2.73 17.86
N ILE A 211 -31.39 -1.62 17.57
CA ILE A 211 -32.75 -1.66 17.00
C ILE A 211 -32.70 -2.23 15.58
N GLN A 212 -31.71 -1.83 14.78
CA GLN A 212 -31.54 -2.33 13.43
C GLN A 212 -31.26 -3.84 13.41
N ALA A 213 -30.42 -4.33 14.33
CA ALA A 213 -30.10 -5.75 14.43
C ALA A 213 -31.36 -6.59 14.66
N ILE A 214 -32.27 -6.15 15.53
CA ILE A 214 -33.55 -6.82 15.80
C ILE A 214 -34.46 -6.84 14.57
N LEU A 215 -34.41 -5.81 13.72
CA LEU A 215 -35.25 -5.73 12.52
C LEU A 215 -34.74 -6.60 11.36
N GLU A 216 -33.44 -6.94 11.34
CA GLU A 216 -32.81 -7.73 10.27
C GLU A 216 -32.57 -9.21 10.66
N GLU A 217 -32.89 -9.58 11.90
CA GLU A 217 -32.95 -10.97 12.38
C GLU A 217 -34.20 -11.69 11.85
#